data_AF-A0A7C9E8E6-F1
#
_entry.id   AF-A0A7C9E8E6-F1
#
_cell.length_a   1.000
_cell.length_b   1.000
_cell.length_c   1.000
_cell.angle_alpha   90.00
_cell.angle_beta   90.00
_cell.angle_gamma   90.00
#
_symmetry.space_group_name_H-M   'P 1'
#
loop_
_entity.id
_entity.type
_entity.pdbx_description
1 polymer ?
#
loop_
_entity_poly.entity_id
_entity_poly.type
_entity_poly.pdbx_seq_one_letter_code
_entity_poly.pdbx_strand_id
1 'polypeptide(L)'
;PLCCMPQETKPDQLNDSSFPYVIIVVNTQNSDKDMIISRRSTYQKILTLEKRGGQVVERDLILPVDIVVDATTCIVWYDCKNIASKTIAEDESSSSIPICIENIAANVLTSLSFAFTACILIFEG
;
A
#
# COMPACT_ATOMS: atom_id res chain seq x y z
N PRO A 1 28.37 59.20 -3.22
CA PRO A 1 27.86 57.93 -3.78
C PRO A 1 28.22 56.75 -2.88
N LEU A 2 27.25 56.23 -2.12
CA LEU A 2 27.21 54.83 -1.71
C LEU A 2 25.74 54.45 -1.54
N CYS A 3 25.34 53.42 -2.27
CA CYS A 3 23.95 52.99 -2.47
C CYS A 3 23.28 52.43 -1.21
N CYS A 4 21.96 52.60 -1.17
CA CYS A 4 21.00 51.91 -0.30
C CYS A 4 21.04 50.39 -0.46
N MET A 5 20.61 49.64 0.57
CA MET A 5 19.62 48.56 0.39
C MET A 5 18.67 48.51 1.61
N PRO A 6 17.35 48.30 1.40
CA PRO A 6 16.38 48.04 2.47
C PRO A 6 16.46 46.57 2.94
N GLN A 7 16.33 46.33 4.26
CA GLN A 7 16.15 44.98 4.81
C GLN A 7 14.72 44.51 4.57
N GLU A 8 14.54 43.58 3.63
CA GLU A 8 13.29 42.87 3.39
C GLU A 8 12.98 41.85 4.49
N THR A 9 11.70 41.80 4.82
CA THR A 9 10.97 40.95 5.75
C THR A 9 11.31 39.46 5.65
N LYS A 10 11.56 38.83 6.81
CA LYS A 10 11.60 37.38 6.99
C LYS A 10 10.16 36.86 6.90
N PRO A 11 9.78 36.00 5.93
CA PRO A 11 8.57 35.23 6.05
C PRO A 11 8.83 34.16 7.12
N ASP A 12 7.95 34.11 8.10
CA ASP A 12 7.87 33.03 9.08
C ASP A 12 7.96 31.69 8.34
N GLN A 13 8.96 30.89 8.71
CA GLN A 13 9.05 29.51 8.26
C GLN A 13 7.85 28.79 8.83
N LEU A 14 6.80 28.69 8.01
CA LEU A 14 5.67 27.81 8.23
C LEU A 14 6.26 26.41 8.40
N ASN A 15 6.16 25.89 9.63
CA ASN A 15 6.47 24.51 10.01
C ASN A 15 6.36 23.58 8.81
N ASP A 16 7.51 23.19 8.28
CA ASP A 16 7.61 22.01 7.43
C ASP A 16 7.37 20.85 8.40
N SER A 17 6.09 20.53 8.59
CA SER A 17 5.67 19.37 9.35
C SER A 17 6.33 18.20 8.65
N SER A 18 7.48 17.76 9.18
CA SER A 18 8.18 16.54 8.79
C SER A 18 7.13 15.46 8.71
N PHE A 19 6.64 15.20 7.51
CA PHE A 19 5.79 14.06 7.27
C PHE A 19 6.66 12.87 7.67
N PRO A 20 6.20 12.00 8.58
CA PRO A 20 6.96 10.81 8.91
C PRO A 20 7.25 10.11 7.58
N TYR A 21 8.50 9.70 7.40
CA TYR A 21 8.96 9.02 6.20
C TYR A 21 8.09 7.78 5.94
N VAL A 22 7.05 7.91 5.11
CA VAL A 22 6.11 6.82 4.84
C VAL A 22 6.73 5.97 3.74
N ILE A 23 7.14 4.75 4.09
CA ILE A 23 7.62 3.76 3.12
C ILE A 23 6.46 2.85 2.77
N ILE A 24 5.94 3.01 1.57
CA ILE A 24 4.89 2.16 1.01
C ILE A 24 5.59 1.07 0.20
N VAL A 25 5.47 -0.19 0.63
CA VAL A 25 5.95 -1.34 -0.15
C VAL A 25 4.79 -1.93 -0.93
N VAL A 26 4.94 -2.04 -2.24
CA VAL A 26 3.95 -2.67 -3.12
C VAL A 26 4.41 -4.08 -3.46
N ASN A 27 3.55 -5.07 -3.22
CA ASN A 27 3.86 -6.45 -3.56
C ASN A 27 3.66 -6.69 -5.07
N THR A 28 4.73 -7.09 -5.76
CA THR A 28 4.72 -7.29 -7.22
C THR A 28 4.39 -8.72 -7.65
N GLN A 29 4.22 -9.66 -6.72
CA GLN A 29 3.89 -11.06 -7.06
C GLN A 29 2.51 -11.25 -7.73
N ASN A 30 1.59 -10.29 -7.58
CA ASN A 30 0.21 -10.39 -8.08
C ASN A 30 -0.05 -9.57 -9.37
N SER A 31 0.95 -9.44 -10.25
CA SER A 31 0.82 -8.55 -11.40
C SER A 31 0.11 -9.23 -12.57
N ASP A 32 -1.21 -8.99 -12.68
CA ASP A 32 -2.03 -9.45 -13.81
C ASP A 32 -1.64 -8.72 -15.11
N LYS A 33 -1.78 -9.37 -16.27
CA LYS A 33 -1.13 -8.99 -17.55
C LYS A 33 -1.55 -7.65 -18.20
N ASP A 34 -2.50 -6.91 -17.64
CA ASP A 34 -3.08 -5.68 -18.24
C ASP A 34 -2.27 -4.37 -17.98
N MET A 35 -0.98 -4.51 -17.67
CA MET A 35 -0.18 -3.53 -16.92
C MET A 35 0.26 -2.22 -17.60
N ILE A 36 0.14 -2.00 -18.90
CA ILE A 36 0.86 -0.85 -19.52
C ILE A 36 0.18 0.51 -19.31
N ILE A 37 -1.16 0.60 -19.40
CA ILE A 37 -1.88 1.87 -19.25
C ILE A 37 -2.10 2.19 -17.75
N SER A 38 -2.43 1.17 -16.95
CA SER A 38 -2.53 1.30 -15.48
C SER A 38 -1.21 1.80 -14.88
N ARG A 39 -0.06 1.34 -15.40
CA ARG A 39 1.25 1.82 -14.97
C ARG A 39 1.43 3.32 -15.17
N ARG A 40 1.07 3.91 -16.31
CA ARG A 40 1.34 5.34 -16.56
C ARG A 40 0.57 6.26 -15.62
N SER A 41 -0.71 6.01 -15.38
CA SER A 41 -1.51 6.80 -14.44
C SER A 41 -1.10 6.53 -12.98
N THR A 42 -0.73 5.28 -12.66
CA THR A 42 -0.24 4.88 -11.34
C THR A 42 1.12 5.51 -11.03
N TYR A 43 2.06 5.52 -11.97
CA TYR A 43 3.38 6.16 -11.80
C TYR A 43 3.26 7.66 -11.53
N GLN A 44 2.34 8.38 -12.17
CA GLN A 44 2.14 9.80 -11.86
C GLN A 44 1.63 10.01 -10.42
N LYS A 45 0.79 9.10 -9.90
CA LYS A 45 0.34 9.12 -8.50
C LYS A 45 1.49 8.79 -7.55
N ILE A 46 2.32 7.81 -7.88
CA ILE A 46 3.54 7.46 -7.13
C ILE A 46 4.50 8.65 -7.07
N LEU A 47 4.84 9.26 -8.21
CA LEU A 47 5.70 10.45 -8.26
C LEU A 47 5.12 11.62 -7.44
N THR A 48 3.80 11.75 -7.38
CA THR A 48 3.14 12.76 -6.55
C THR A 48 3.29 12.45 -5.06
N LEU A 49 3.20 11.18 -4.66
CA LEU A 49 3.48 10.73 -3.29
C LEU A 49 4.94 10.96 -2.91
N GLU A 50 5.88 10.63 -3.80
CA GLU A 50 7.31 10.82 -3.57
C GLU A 50 7.68 12.30 -3.42
N LYS A 51 7.13 13.17 -4.27
CA LYS A 51 7.29 14.63 -4.15
C LYS A 51 6.74 15.19 -2.84
N ARG A 52 5.78 14.51 -2.22
CA ARG A 52 5.22 14.86 -0.90
C ARG A 52 5.99 14.23 0.27
N GLY A 53 7.11 13.58 0.00
CA GLY A 53 8.00 13.01 1.01
C GLY A 53 7.76 11.53 1.34
N GLY A 54 6.84 10.85 0.64
CA GLY A 54 6.71 9.39 0.74
C GLY A 54 7.81 8.67 -0.04
N GLN A 55 8.01 7.38 0.24
CA GLN A 55 8.82 6.50 -0.61
C GLN A 55 7.95 5.32 -1.02
N VAL A 56 7.90 5.01 -2.31
CA VAL A 56 7.24 3.79 -2.80
C VAL A 56 8.31 2.81 -3.28
N VAL A 57 8.25 1.58 -2.78
CA VAL A 57 9.21 0.53 -3.11
C VAL A 57 8.46 -0.69 -3.60
N GLU A 58 8.80 -1.17 -4.79
CA GLU A 58 8.28 -2.45 -5.30
C GLU A 58 9.13 -3.59 -4.72
N ARG A 59 8.49 -4.62 -4.15
CA ARG A 59 9.17 -5.82 -3.62
C ARG A 59 8.34 -7.07 -3.90
N ASP A 60 9.03 -8.16 -4.18
CA ASP A 60 8.41 -9.48 -4.22
C ASP A 60 8.29 -10.02 -2.79
N LEU A 61 7.07 -10.05 -2.25
CA LEU A 61 6.79 -10.58 -0.92
C LEU A 61 6.09 -11.94 -1.04
N ILE A 62 6.62 -12.95 -0.36
CA ILE A 62 6.01 -14.28 -0.23
C ILE A 62 4.98 -14.27 0.91
N LEU A 63 4.16 -13.21 0.96
CA LEU A 63 3.09 -13.01 1.92
C LEU A 63 1.83 -12.61 1.14
N PRO A 64 0.63 -12.99 1.61
CA PRO A 64 -0.63 -12.66 0.95
C PRO A 64 -1.05 -11.20 1.23
N VAL A 65 -0.14 -10.25 0.97
CA VAL A 65 -0.35 -8.80 1.13
C VAL A 65 -0.19 -8.11 -0.21
N ASP A 66 -0.95 -7.03 -0.42
CA ASP A 66 -0.84 -6.20 -1.62
C ASP A 66 0.03 -4.98 -1.36
N ILE A 67 -0.10 -4.37 -0.18
CA ILE A 67 0.64 -3.17 0.23
C ILE A 67 1.06 -3.28 1.69
N VAL A 68 2.28 -2.84 1.99
CA VAL A 68 2.76 -2.59 3.36
C VAL A 68 2.90 -1.08 3.50
N VAL A 69 2.15 -0.48 4.43
CA VAL A 69 2.08 0.98 4.62
C VAL A 69 3.21 1.48 5.51
N ASP A 70 3.60 0.66 6.48
CA ASP A 70 4.71 0.87 7.39
C ASP A 70 5.18 -0.50 7.93
N ALA A 71 6.16 -0.52 8.84
CA ALA A 71 6.74 -1.75 9.38
C ALA A 71 5.75 -2.66 10.16
N THR A 72 4.54 -2.19 10.45
CA THR A 72 3.55 -2.85 11.32
C THR A 72 2.15 -2.97 10.70
N THR A 73 1.89 -2.27 9.60
CA THR A 73 0.58 -2.17 8.95
C THR A 73 0.62 -2.67 7.51
N CYS A 74 -0.26 -3.63 7.18
CA CYS A 74 -0.45 -4.10 5.81
C CYS A 74 -1.89 -3.92 5.31
N ILE A 75 -2.05 -3.95 3.98
CA ILE A 75 -3.33 -3.94 3.28
C ILE A 75 -3.41 -5.19 2.41
N VAL A 76 -4.55 -5.85 2.48
CA VAL A 76 -4.94 -6.96 1.61
C VAL A 76 -6.21 -6.56 0.86
N TRP A 77 -6.15 -6.64 -0.46
CA TRP A 77 -7.24 -6.34 -1.38
C TRP A 77 -7.83 -7.62 -1.95
N TYR A 78 -9.14 -7.77 -1.77
CA TYR A 78 -9.92 -8.86 -2.33
C TYR A 78 -10.87 -8.33 -3.39
N ASP A 79 -10.85 -8.95 -4.56
CA ASP A 79 -11.87 -8.79 -5.59
C ASP A 79 -12.54 -10.15 -5.86
N CYS A 80 -13.60 -10.16 -6.66
CA CYS A 80 -14.32 -11.38 -7.01
C CYS A 80 -13.47 -12.42 -7.74
N LYS A 81 -12.32 -12.04 -8.31
CA LYS A 81 -11.41 -12.92 -9.05
C LYS A 81 -10.34 -13.53 -8.14
N ASN A 82 -9.92 -12.83 -7.09
CA ASN A 82 -8.74 -13.18 -6.31
C ASN A 82 -9.06 -13.65 -4.87
N ILE A 83 -10.31 -13.51 -4.40
CA ILE A 83 -10.70 -13.95 -3.05
C ILE A 83 -10.52 -15.45 -2.84
N ALA A 84 -10.73 -16.24 -3.90
CA ALA A 84 -10.49 -17.68 -3.89
C ALA A 84 -9.00 -18.05 -4.01
N SER A 85 -8.19 -17.24 -4.69
CA SER A 85 -6.77 -17.59 -4.94
C SER A 85 -5.83 -17.19 -3.80
N LYS A 86 -6.17 -16.14 -3.05
CA LYS A 86 -5.39 -15.67 -1.89
C LYS A 86 -5.67 -16.44 -0.60
N THR A 87 -6.70 -17.28 -0.59
CA THR A 87 -7.03 -18.14 0.53
C THR A 87 -6.20 -19.43 0.42
N ILE A 88 -5.41 -19.74 1.45
CA ILE A 88 -4.34 -20.78 1.41
C ILE A 88 -4.90 -22.22 1.23
N ALA A 89 -6.21 -22.40 1.16
CA ALA A 89 -6.82 -23.71 0.92
C ALA A 89 -7.17 -23.86 -0.57
N GLU A 90 -6.42 -24.72 -1.26
CA GLU A 90 -6.75 -25.30 -2.58
C GLU A 90 -8.00 -26.21 -2.53
N ASP A 91 -9.03 -25.86 -1.75
CA ASP A 91 -10.28 -26.62 -1.75
C ASP A 91 -11.20 -26.07 -2.84
N GLU A 92 -11.02 -26.67 -4.02
CA GLU A 92 -11.77 -26.55 -5.28
C GLU A 92 -13.27 -26.89 -5.11
N SER A 93 -13.98 -26.27 -4.17
CA SER A 93 -15.44 -26.45 -4.03
C SER A 93 -16.20 -25.41 -3.21
N SER A 94 -15.55 -24.40 -2.60
CA SER A 94 -16.27 -23.46 -1.72
C SER A 94 -16.95 -22.30 -2.48
N SER A 95 -18.10 -22.58 -3.08
CA SER A 95 -18.95 -21.57 -3.74
C SER A 95 -19.72 -20.65 -2.78
N SER A 96 -19.33 -20.57 -1.51
CA SER A 96 -20.07 -19.83 -0.48
C SER A 96 -19.19 -18.84 0.28
N ILE A 97 -19.64 -17.57 0.30
CA ILE A 97 -19.03 -16.44 1.03
C ILE A 97 -18.63 -16.77 2.48
N PRO A 98 -19.42 -17.54 3.28
CA PRO A 98 -19.05 -17.87 4.65
C PRO A 98 -17.71 -18.62 4.76
N ILE A 99 -17.46 -19.57 3.86
CA ILE A 99 -16.25 -20.39 3.87
C ILE A 99 -15.01 -19.55 3.52
N CYS A 100 -15.15 -18.60 2.58
CA CYS A 100 -14.06 -17.68 2.24
C CYS A 100 -13.67 -16.80 3.44
N ILE A 101 -14.64 -16.26 4.18
CA ILE A 101 -14.38 -15.41 5.36
C ILE A 101 -13.72 -16.22 6.48
N GLU A 102 -14.18 -17.44 6.73
CA GLU A 102 -13.55 -18.35 7.71
C GLU A 102 -12.09 -18.65 7.35
N ASN A 103 -11.82 -18.91 6.07
CA ASN A 103 -10.46 -19.17 5.59
C ASN A 103 -9.55 -17.94 5.72
N ILE A 104 -10.06 -16.74 5.39
CA ILE A 104 -9.33 -15.48 5.59
C ILE A 104 -8.97 -15.31 7.07
N ALA A 105 -9.91 -15.54 7.98
CA ALA A 105 -9.66 -15.40 9.41
C ALA A 105 -8.68 -16.46 9.94
N ALA A 106 -8.90 -17.73 9.62
CA ALA A 106 -8.13 -18.85 10.15
C ALA A 106 -6.70 -18.90 9.59
N ASN A 107 -6.52 -18.59 8.31
CA ASN A 107 -5.24 -18.80 7.62
C ASN A 107 -4.53 -17.47 7.31
N VAL A 108 -5.19 -16.55 6.60
CA VAL A 108 -4.55 -15.32 6.12
C VAL A 108 -4.23 -14.39 7.29
N LEU A 109 -5.23 -14.01 8.09
CA LEU A 109 -5.03 -13.10 9.23
C LEU A 109 -4.11 -13.71 10.29
N THR A 110 -4.24 -15.00 10.57
CA THR A 110 -3.32 -15.71 11.48
C THR A 110 -1.87 -15.62 10.98
N SER A 111 -1.61 -15.90 9.70
CA SER A 111 -0.26 -15.80 9.13
C SER A 111 0.28 -14.37 9.19
N LEU A 112 -0.55 -13.38 8.83
CA LEU A 112 -0.15 -11.97 8.86
C LEU A 112 0.08 -11.43 10.27
N SER A 113 -0.60 -11.98 11.28
CA SER A 113 -0.44 -11.56 12.68
C SER A 113 0.97 -11.79 13.23
N PHE A 114 1.76 -12.69 12.62
CA PHE A 114 3.16 -12.88 12.97
C PHE A 114 4.07 -11.74 12.49
N ALA A 115 3.67 -11.01 11.45
CA ALA A 115 4.46 -9.97 10.81
C ALA A 115 3.92 -8.55 11.05
N PHE A 116 2.61 -8.41 11.25
CA PHE A 116 1.93 -7.12 11.33
C PHE A 116 1.01 -7.06 12.53
N THR A 117 0.98 -5.91 13.20
CA THR A 117 0.03 -5.64 14.28
C THR A 117 -1.31 -5.12 13.76
N ALA A 118 -1.32 -4.57 12.55
CA ALA A 118 -2.53 -4.06 11.90
C ALA A 118 -2.62 -4.60 10.45
N CYS A 119 -3.79 -5.11 10.09
CA CYS A 119 -4.10 -5.55 8.73
C CYS A 119 -5.44 -4.96 8.30
N ILE A 120 -5.45 -4.21 7.21
CA ILE A 120 -6.64 -3.62 6.61
C ILE A 120 -7.10 -4.51 5.46
N LEU A 121 -8.31 -5.03 5.55
CA LEU A 121 -8.91 -5.83 4.48
C LEU A 121 -9.85 -4.95 3.65
N ILE A 122 -9.65 -4.94 2.34
CA ILE A 122 -10.51 -4.23 1.38
C ILE A 122 -11.21 -5.28 0.52
N PHE A 123 -12.53 -5.22 0.45
CA PHE A 123 -13.34 -6.08 -0.42
C PHE A 123 -13.98 -5.22 -1.51
N GLU A 124 -13.55 -5.41 -2.75
CA GLU A 124 -14.12 -4.81 -3.96
C GLU A 124 -15.15 -5.79 -4.56
N GLY A 125 -16.35 -5.29 -4.87
CA GLY A 125 -17.49 -6.06 -5.38
C GLY A 125 -18.02 -5.50 -6.70
#